data_AF-A0AAN0JTL9-F1
#
_entry.id   AF-A0AAN0JTL9-F1
#
_cell.length_a   1.000
_cell.length_b   1.000
_cell.length_c   1.000
_cell.angle_alpha   90.00
_cell.angle_beta   90.00
_cell.angle_gamma   90.00
#
_symmetry.space_group_name_H-M   'P 1'
#
loop_
_entity.id
_entity.type
_entity.pdbx_description
1 polymer ?
#
loop_
_entity_poly.entity_id
_entity_poly.type
_entity_poly.pdbx_seq_one_letter_code
_entity_poly.pdbx_strand_id
1 'polypeptide(L)'
;MLLGKVGVSLGNEEGVIAGILGVFRQRLFHPVSCLDGSIVTELGNMAAELGDSEILEVLSRLMSEALGVATTPYPTYSSPSNLSKLASSKQPQHKRNDSQDISNKSYTHIFQPVMDALVYVATHLKEKDQQMEFLQKVLYSFVNQGIEGKRAIERKDMFNQLKASSSSFSLGLLLPVLATLCKNMDPILMPSPRVLKLFRDFWLYCVLLGFSESDRGVFPPLWYDHVADIASKSPLLIVSGAEKYLDKELELNHPLKKGDITVGELQEARLSLQELLGRSVELDKLVNRLNFAQCMYLHSISRLETLRIEKDSRCFSYIFEYLDDKGLQKELWVAMEAIAVKLFDKLLDILNDKPCTKEREKELESHALLLIFKFNHIRGRIKRLADTFLTKLVDKFPHLLWSKRVLHTLLDLLQELSIHVTSQEPDKCVLTEIKLSYLPHTVILPDVMSKREIAVISNHPDCLKDTRSQALSSVVIQSSFIGRVKGAIELTDSSGLAGIYNNANKQLVLAIEKNDLSLITTALYNMTALLISCKGSHERTTLHAIVHLPVKTFNKDVVTIATHCWQWLIAACPELEFKFMKEFSAAWQWTITAQKGMFSPPFKEDLTK
;
A
#
# COMPACT_ATOMS: atom_id res chain seq x y z
N MET A 1 -3.29 27.74 -33.86
CA MET A 1 -4.74 27.74 -33.63
C MET A 1 -5.51 26.98 -34.70
N LEU A 2 -5.55 27.41 -35.97
CA LEU A 2 -6.27 26.63 -37.00
C LEU A 2 -5.54 25.33 -37.34
N LEU A 3 -4.21 25.38 -37.47
CA LEU A 3 -3.40 24.20 -37.82
C LEU A 3 -3.43 23.08 -36.75
N GLY A 4 -3.43 23.43 -35.46
CA GLY A 4 -3.50 22.43 -34.38
C GLY A 4 -4.85 21.73 -34.30
N LYS A 5 -5.94 22.49 -34.47
CA LYS A 5 -7.31 21.94 -34.58
C LYS A 5 -7.48 21.05 -35.80
N VAL A 6 -6.88 21.44 -36.94
CA VAL A 6 -6.85 20.60 -38.15
C VAL A 6 -6.09 19.30 -37.88
N GLY A 7 -4.93 19.40 -37.20
CA GLY A 7 -4.13 18.23 -36.81
C GLY A 7 -4.87 17.26 -35.89
N VAL A 8 -5.62 17.76 -34.91
CA VAL A 8 -6.51 16.96 -34.08
C VAL A 8 -7.60 16.29 -34.92
N SER A 9 -8.28 17.04 -35.79
CA SER A 9 -9.42 16.51 -36.57
C SER A 9 -9.03 15.51 -37.67
N LEU A 10 -7.80 15.58 -38.17
CA LEU A 10 -7.28 14.74 -39.26
C LEU A 10 -6.10 13.87 -38.80
N GLY A 11 -5.92 13.66 -37.50
CA GLY A 11 -4.74 12.97 -36.94
C GLY A 11 -4.60 11.51 -37.35
N ASN A 12 -5.67 10.88 -37.85
CA ASN A 12 -5.65 9.50 -38.34
C ASN A 12 -5.24 9.37 -39.81
N GLU A 13 -5.07 10.49 -40.54
CA GLU A 13 -4.69 10.51 -41.95
C GLU A 13 -3.16 10.48 -42.11
N GLU A 14 -2.63 9.58 -42.94
CA GLU A 14 -1.18 9.41 -43.13
C GLU A 14 -0.51 10.71 -43.62
N GLY A 15 0.56 11.12 -42.94
CA GLY A 15 1.40 12.26 -43.32
C GLY A 15 0.89 13.64 -42.90
N VAL A 16 -0.34 13.77 -42.38
CA VAL A 16 -0.90 15.06 -41.93
C VAL A 16 -0.16 15.59 -40.70
N ILE A 17 0.08 14.74 -39.69
CA ILE A 17 0.83 15.10 -38.49
C ILE A 17 2.26 15.53 -38.84
N ALA A 18 2.96 14.74 -39.66
CA ALA A 18 4.32 15.06 -40.11
C ALA A 18 4.41 16.38 -40.88
N GLY A 19 3.41 16.67 -41.73
CA GLY A 19 3.30 17.94 -42.45
C GLY A 19 3.09 19.13 -41.52
N ILE A 20 2.19 19.01 -40.55
CA ILE A 20 1.91 20.05 -39.54
C ILE A 20 3.15 20.28 -38.65
N LEU A 21 3.81 19.21 -38.20
CA LEU A 21 5.06 19.28 -37.46
C LEU A 21 6.17 19.94 -38.27
N GLY A 22 6.24 19.69 -39.58
CA GLY A 22 7.17 20.36 -40.49
C GLY A 22 6.98 21.88 -40.51
N VAL A 23 5.72 22.34 -40.61
CA VAL A 23 5.38 23.78 -40.56
C VAL A 23 5.75 24.39 -39.21
N PHE A 24 5.40 23.72 -38.11
CA PHE A 24 5.74 24.20 -36.77
C PHE A 24 7.25 24.24 -36.55
N ARG A 25 8.01 23.23 -36.99
CA ARG A 25 9.48 23.20 -36.89
C ARG A 25 10.15 24.31 -37.70
N GLN A 26 9.65 24.62 -38.89
CA GLN A 26 10.20 25.72 -39.71
C GLN A 26 9.95 27.09 -39.08
N ARG A 27 8.81 27.26 -38.37
CA ARG A 27 8.45 28.54 -37.76
C ARG A 27 9.05 28.75 -36.38
N LEU A 28 9.19 27.69 -35.58
CA LEU A 28 9.76 27.74 -34.24
C LEU A 28 11.15 28.37 -34.28
N PHE A 29 11.36 29.41 -33.48
CA PHE A 29 12.64 30.12 -33.33
C PHE A 29 13.15 30.91 -34.54
N HIS A 30 12.37 31.03 -35.63
CA HIS A 30 12.75 31.72 -36.86
C HIS A 30 11.65 32.64 -37.42
N PRO A 31 11.60 33.95 -37.04
CA PRO A 31 12.28 34.58 -35.89
C PRO A 31 11.53 34.30 -34.57
N VAL A 32 12.24 34.39 -33.44
CA VAL A 32 11.66 34.27 -32.08
C VAL A 32 10.48 35.23 -31.95
N SER A 33 9.32 34.71 -31.52
CA SER A 33 8.06 35.46 -31.51
C SER A 33 7.15 35.00 -30.37
N CYS A 34 6.20 35.85 -29.97
CA CYS A 34 5.12 35.47 -29.05
C CYS A 34 4.26 34.30 -29.56
N LEU A 35 4.29 34.04 -30.89
CA LEU A 35 3.63 32.90 -31.52
C LEU A 35 4.24 31.56 -31.11
N ASP A 36 5.51 31.52 -30.67
CA ASP A 36 6.18 30.29 -30.26
C ASP A 36 5.43 29.62 -29.09
N GLY A 37 4.96 30.42 -28.12
CA GLY A 37 4.16 29.93 -27.00
C GLY A 37 2.82 29.33 -27.46
N SER A 38 2.13 29.99 -28.39
CA SER A 38 0.88 29.47 -28.96
C SER A 38 1.09 28.20 -29.78
N ILE A 39 2.22 28.06 -30.49
CA ILE A 39 2.56 26.82 -31.20
C ILE A 39 2.75 25.67 -30.20
N VAL A 40 3.45 25.92 -29.09
CA VAL A 40 3.66 24.93 -28.03
C VAL A 40 2.34 24.49 -27.39
N THR A 41 1.44 25.43 -27.08
CA THR A 41 0.10 25.09 -26.56
C THR A 41 -0.67 24.20 -27.53
N GLU A 42 -0.60 24.48 -28.83
CA GLU A 42 -1.29 23.69 -29.85
C GLU A 42 -0.68 22.30 -30.02
N LEU A 43 0.65 22.18 -29.92
CA LEU A 43 1.34 20.88 -29.84
C LEU A 43 0.90 20.08 -28.61
N GLY A 44 0.75 20.74 -27.45
CA GLY A 44 0.20 20.13 -26.24
C GLY A 44 -1.22 19.60 -26.43
N ASN A 45 -2.10 20.39 -27.05
CA ASN A 45 -3.47 19.96 -27.36
C ASN A 45 -3.49 18.76 -28.31
N MET A 46 -2.69 18.80 -29.38
CA MET A 46 -2.57 17.68 -30.31
C MET A 46 -2.03 16.42 -29.63
N ALA A 47 -0.99 16.54 -28.80
CA ALA A 47 -0.42 15.42 -28.05
C ALA A 47 -1.42 14.81 -27.06
N ALA A 48 -2.24 15.63 -26.41
CA ALA A 48 -3.20 15.17 -25.43
C ALA A 48 -4.38 14.41 -26.05
N GLU A 49 -4.80 14.80 -27.27
CA GLU A 49 -5.93 14.18 -27.96
C GLU A 49 -5.53 12.99 -28.84
N LEU A 50 -4.35 13.06 -29.49
CA LEU A 50 -3.89 12.02 -30.42
C LEU A 50 -2.92 11.02 -29.78
N GLY A 51 -2.18 11.44 -28.75
CA GLY A 51 -1.15 10.61 -28.12
C GLY A 51 0.02 10.22 -29.03
N ASP A 52 0.24 10.97 -30.10
CA ASP A 52 1.25 10.67 -31.12
C ASP A 52 2.68 10.77 -30.56
N SER A 53 3.49 9.74 -30.84
CA SER A 53 4.85 9.62 -30.31
C SER A 53 5.79 10.71 -30.83
N GLU A 54 5.64 11.16 -32.08
CA GLU A 54 6.48 12.23 -32.66
C GLU A 54 6.19 13.57 -31.99
N ILE A 55 4.91 13.87 -31.71
CA ILE A 55 4.52 15.10 -31.02
C ILE A 55 5.07 15.10 -29.58
N LEU A 56 4.95 13.97 -28.87
CA LEU A 56 5.51 13.81 -27.53
C LEU A 56 7.04 13.94 -27.51
N GLU A 57 7.72 13.44 -28.55
CA GLU A 57 9.17 13.61 -28.70
C GLU A 57 9.54 15.08 -28.94
N VAL A 58 8.79 15.81 -29.78
CA VAL A 58 8.99 17.24 -29.99
C VAL A 58 8.80 18.03 -28.70
N LEU A 59 7.75 17.76 -27.93
CA LEU A 59 7.53 18.41 -26.63
C LEU A 59 8.66 18.09 -25.63
N SER A 60 9.15 16.85 -25.60
CA SER A 60 10.29 16.46 -24.75
C SER A 60 11.59 17.16 -25.13
N ARG A 61 11.82 17.35 -26.45
CA ARG A 61 12.96 18.11 -26.95
C ARG A 61 12.85 19.59 -26.58
N LEU A 62 11.68 20.21 -26.79
CA LEU A 62 11.43 21.60 -26.43
C LEU A 62 11.57 21.84 -24.93
N MET A 63 11.16 20.88 -24.09
CA MET A 63 11.42 20.90 -22.65
C MET A 63 12.91 20.89 -22.34
N SER A 64 13.68 20.00 -22.97
CA SER A 64 15.14 19.93 -22.76
C SER A 64 15.82 21.23 -23.21
N GLU A 65 15.43 21.79 -24.35
CA GLU A 65 15.92 23.06 -24.88
C GLU A 65 15.54 24.25 -23.97
N ALA A 66 14.30 24.30 -23.45
CA ALA A 66 13.84 25.34 -22.54
C ALA A 66 14.53 25.28 -21.17
N LEU A 67 14.95 24.10 -20.73
CA LEU A 67 15.73 23.88 -19.51
C LEU A 67 17.24 24.11 -19.68
N GLY A 68 17.71 24.42 -20.91
CA GLY A 68 19.11 24.74 -21.20
C GLY A 68 20.03 23.54 -21.43
N VAL A 69 19.47 22.39 -21.83
CA VAL A 69 20.17 21.11 -22.00
C VAL A 69 20.52 20.85 -23.48
N ALA A 70 21.78 20.45 -23.75
CA ALA A 70 22.20 19.98 -25.06
C ALA A 70 21.72 18.54 -25.29
N THR A 71 20.75 18.34 -26.20
CA THR A 71 20.22 17.01 -26.51
C THR A 71 21.24 16.13 -27.24
N THR A 72 21.74 15.06 -26.61
CA THR A 72 22.34 13.93 -27.35
C THR A 72 21.26 12.87 -27.63
N PRO A 73 21.11 12.39 -28.88
CA PRO A 73 20.21 11.28 -29.20
C PRO A 73 20.56 10.00 -28.45
N TYR A 74 19.56 9.18 -28.14
CA TYR A 74 19.71 7.86 -27.52
C TYR A 74 20.62 6.94 -28.37
N PRO A 75 21.61 6.22 -27.81
CA PRO A 75 22.26 5.13 -28.52
C PRO A 75 21.30 3.94 -28.58
N THR A 76 20.79 3.63 -29.77
CA THR A 76 20.15 2.34 -30.06
C THR A 76 21.21 1.25 -29.97
N TYR A 77 21.11 0.36 -28.99
CA TYR A 77 21.93 -0.86 -28.94
C TYR A 77 21.39 -1.86 -29.96
N SER A 78 21.79 -1.68 -31.21
CA SER A 78 21.98 -2.76 -32.18
C SER A 78 23.49 -2.88 -32.42
N SER A 79 24.04 -4.04 -32.03
CA SER A 79 25.38 -4.61 -32.22
C SER A 79 26.60 -3.71 -32.56
N PRO A 80 27.77 -3.95 -31.92
CA PRO A 80 28.96 -3.13 -32.10
C PRO A 80 29.65 -3.44 -33.43
N SER A 81 29.57 -2.54 -34.41
CA SER A 81 30.63 -2.37 -35.41
C SER A 81 30.47 -1.07 -36.20
N ASN A 82 31.58 -0.34 -36.28
CA ASN A 82 31.88 0.73 -37.24
C ASN A 82 31.22 2.10 -37.03
N LEU A 83 31.87 2.94 -36.22
CA LEU A 83 31.97 4.39 -36.47
C LEU A 83 33.24 4.97 -35.83
N SER A 84 34.37 4.38 -36.19
CA SER A 84 35.70 4.98 -36.05
C SER A 84 36.35 5.06 -37.43
N LYS A 85 35.81 5.90 -38.31
CA LYS A 85 36.43 6.28 -39.59
C LYS A 85 35.62 7.38 -40.26
N LEU A 86 35.78 8.62 -39.77
CA LEU A 86 35.55 9.85 -40.56
C LEU A 86 36.08 11.06 -39.76
N ALA A 87 37.35 10.98 -39.36
CA ALA A 87 38.12 12.11 -38.87
C ALA A 87 39.54 12.02 -39.44
N SER A 88 39.64 12.09 -40.77
CA SER A 88 40.91 12.32 -41.46
C SER A 88 40.66 12.74 -42.91
N SER A 89 40.54 14.05 -43.13
CA SER A 89 40.95 14.69 -44.38
C SER A 89 41.15 16.19 -44.13
N LYS A 90 42.19 16.72 -44.76
CA LYS A 90 42.87 17.98 -44.50
C LYS A 90 42.08 19.20 -45.03
N GLN A 91 42.15 20.29 -44.26
CA GLN A 91 42.33 21.73 -44.61
C GLN A 91 42.05 22.24 -46.06
N PRO A 92 41.64 23.52 -46.27
CA PRO A 92 42.42 24.66 -45.78
C PRO A 92 41.67 25.92 -45.30
N GLN A 93 42.50 26.76 -44.69
CA GLN A 93 42.25 28.05 -44.06
C GLN A 93 41.62 29.09 -45.00
N HIS A 94 40.59 29.79 -44.49
CA HIS A 94 40.44 31.22 -44.77
C HIS A 94 39.90 31.92 -43.52
N LYS A 95 40.70 32.84 -42.99
CA LYS A 95 40.31 33.81 -41.96
C LYS A 95 39.28 34.76 -42.55
N ARG A 96 38.14 34.93 -41.87
CA ARG A 96 37.45 36.21 -41.74
C ARG A 96 36.75 36.25 -40.39
N ASN A 97 37.28 37.08 -39.51
CA ASN A 97 36.60 37.53 -38.30
C ASN A 97 35.40 38.35 -38.73
N ASP A 98 34.21 37.98 -38.28
CA ASP A 98 33.10 38.89 -38.01
C ASP A 98 32.20 38.22 -36.96
N SER A 99 32.06 38.90 -35.80
CA SER A 99 30.95 38.80 -34.81
C SER A 99 30.55 37.41 -34.29
N GLN A 100 31.03 36.97 -33.12
CA GLN A 100 30.36 37.11 -31.80
C GLN A 100 28.87 36.67 -31.77
N ASP A 101 28.57 35.73 -30.87
CA ASP A 101 27.26 35.31 -30.34
C ASP A 101 26.38 34.32 -31.13
N ILE A 102 26.81 33.05 -31.25
CA ILE A 102 25.92 31.93 -31.66
C ILE A 102 25.81 30.82 -30.59
N SER A 103 26.45 30.94 -29.41
CA SER A 103 26.55 29.82 -28.46
C SER A 103 25.63 29.88 -27.21
N ASN A 104 24.57 30.70 -27.17
CA ASN A 104 23.61 30.67 -26.07
C ASN A 104 22.25 31.29 -26.46
N LYS A 105 21.43 30.57 -27.22
CA LYS A 105 20.01 30.94 -27.35
C LYS A 105 19.25 30.36 -26.16
N SER A 106 19.08 31.18 -25.13
CA SER A 106 18.26 30.84 -23.96
C SER A 106 16.78 30.84 -24.38
N TYR A 107 16.18 29.67 -24.53
CA TYR A 107 14.76 29.48 -24.88
C TYR A 107 13.80 29.74 -23.71
N THR A 108 14.14 30.68 -22.84
CA THR A 108 13.39 31.01 -21.61
C THR A 108 11.97 31.50 -21.89
N HIS A 109 11.71 32.11 -23.05
CA HIS A 109 10.41 32.66 -23.41
C HIS A 109 9.33 31.60 -23.66
N ILE A 110 9.71 30.36 -23.98
CA ILE A 110 8.77 29.24 -24.17
C ILE A 110 8.64 28.33 -22.95
N PHE A 111 9.42 28.55 -21.89
CA PHE A 111 9.47 27.67 -20.73
C PHE A 111 8.09 27.42 -20.10
N GLN A 112 7.36 28.50 -19.77
CA GLN A 112 6.04 28.38 -19.16
C GLN A 112 5.02 27.70 -20.10
N PRO A 113 4.89 28.12 -21.39
CA PRO A 113 4.05 27.40 -22.36
C PRO A 113 4.35 25.90 -22.48
N VAL A 114 5.63 25.50 -22.43
CA VAL A 114 6.03 24.09 -22.48
C VAL A 114 5.57 23.35 -21.23
N MET A 115 5.78 23.91 -20.04
CA MET A 115 5.33 23.31 -18.79
C MET A 115 3.80 23.17 -18.73
N ASP A 116 3.07 24.20 -19.13
CA ASP A 116 1.61 24.18 -19.18
C ASP A 116 1.10 23.11 -20.17
N ALA A 117 1.74 23.00 -21.34
CA ALA A 117 1.44 21.98 -22.33
C ALA A 117 1.71 20.56 -21.79
N LEU A 118 2.82 20.34 -21.10
CA LEU A 118 3.14 19.03 -20.52
C LEU A 118 2.17 18.64 -19.39
N VAL A 119 1.77 19.58 -18.54
CA VAL A 119 0.73 19.34 -17.51
C VAL A 119 -0.61 19.05 -18.18
N TYR A 120 -0.96 19.77 -19.23
CA TYR A 120 -2.19 19.54 -19.99
C TYR A 120 -2.21 18.12 -20.61
N VAL A 121 -1.11 17.70 -21.24
CA VAL A 121 -0.93 16.35 -21.78
C VAL A 121 -1.01 15.30 -20.66
N ALA A 122 -0.32 15.50 -19.54
CA ALA A 122 -0.39 14.61 -18.37
C ALA A 122 -1.82 14.43 -17.83
N THR A 123 -2.64 15.47 -17.93
CA THR A 123 -4.01 15.50 -17.40
C THR A 123 -4.98 14.78 -18.34
N HIS A 124 -4.80 14.87 -19.66
CA HIS A 124 -5.81 14.46 -20.63
C HIS A 124 -5.47 13.20 -21.44
N LEU A 125 -4.23 12.69 -21.36
CA LEU A 125 -3.86 11.40 -21.95
C LEU A 125 -4.69 10.25 -21.34
N LYS A 126 -5.39 9.49 -22.19
CA LYS A 126 -6.32 8.42 -21.76
C LYS A 126 -5.75 7.01 -21.91
N GLU A 127 -4.95 6.76 -22.95
CA GLU A 127 -4.46 5.40 -23.24
C GLU A 127 -3.28 5.03 -22.33
N LYS A 128 -3.31 3.81 -21.76
CA LYS A 128 -2.29 3.34 -20.81
C LYS A 128 -0.90 3.26 -21.43
N ASP A 129 -0.80 2.81 -22.68
CA ASP A 129 0.48 2.68 -23.37
C ASP A 129 1.11 4.06 -23.64
N GLN A 130 0.30 5.03 -24.06
CA GLN A 130 0.73 6.41 -24.28
C GLN A 130 1.11 7.10 -22.95
N GLN A 131 0.35 6.87 -21.87
CA GLN A 131 0.71 7.36 -20.54
C GLN A 131 2.06 6.80 -20.07
N MET A 132 2.32 5.50 -20.27
CA MET A 132 3.59 4.87 -19.94
C MET A 132 4.75 5.40 -20.79
N GLU A 133 4.53 5.62 -22.09
CA GLU A 133 5.53 6.21 -22.99
C GLU A 133 5.87 7.65 -22.58
N PHE A 134 4.85 8.46 -22.31
CA PHE A 134 5.03 9.84 -21.86
C PHE A 134 5.73 9.91 -20.50
N LEU A 135 5.35 9.04 -19.56
CA LEU A 135 6.03 8.89 -18.27
C LEU A 135 7.51 8.58 -18.45
N GLN A 136 7.84 7.66 -19.36
CA GLN A 136 9.22 7.31 -19.66
C GLN A 136 10.01 8.50 -20.23
N LYS A 137 9.41 9.29 -21.13
CA LYS A 137 10.01 10.50 -21.70
C LYS A 137 10.29 11.55 -20.62
N VAL A 138 9.32 11.85 -19.75
CA VAL A 138 9.48 12.86 -18.67
C VAL A 138 10.49 12.38 -17.61
N LEU A 139 10.44 11.11 -17.20
CA LEU A 139 11.43 10.54 -16.27
C LEU A 139 12.86 10.57 -16.86
N TYR A 140 13.00 10.27 -18.15
CA TYR A 140 14.29 10.36 -18.82
C TYR A 140 14.83 11.79 -18.82
N SER A 141 13.99 12.78 -19.14
CA SER A 141 14.37 14.19 -19.07
C SER A 141 14.78 14.61 -17.65
N PHE A 142 14.06 14.16 -16.62
CA PHE A 142 14.44 14.38 -15.22
C PHE A 142 15.82 13.78 -14.92
N VAL A 143 16.05 12.51 -15.24
CA VAL A 143 17.34 11.86 -14.96
C VAL A 143 18.48 12.52 -15.74
N ASN A 144 18.27 12.89 -17.00
CA ASN A 144 19.28 13.56 -17.82
C ASN A 144 19.63 14.95 -17.27
N GLN A 145 18.64 15.72 -16.83
CA GLN A 145 18.85 17.02 -16.17
C GLN A 145 19.71 16.88 -14.91
N GLY A 146 19.52 15.81 -14.13
CA GLY A 146 20.36 15.52 -12.96
C GLY A 146 21.81 15.21 -13.32
N ILE A 147 22.03 14.45 -14.40
CA ILE A 147 23.37 14.12 -14.91
C ILE A 147 24.08 15.38 -15.42
N GLU A 148 23.36 16.25 -16.14
CA GLU A 148 23.93 17.48 -16.70
C GLU A 148 24.20 18.54 -15.64
N GLY A 149 23.28 18.70 -14.68
CA GLY A 149 23.50 19.55 -13.51
C GLY A 149 24.78 19.18 -12.77
N LYS A 150 25.07 17.88 -12.66
CA LYS A 150 26.34 17.39 -12.12
C LYS A 150 27.54 17.72 -13.01
N ARG A 151 27.46 17.54 -14.33
CA ARG A 151 28.59 17.85 -15.25
C ARG A 151 29.02 19.31 -15.18
N ALA A 152 28.11 20.21 -14.82
CA ALA A 152 28.37 21.63 -14.67
C ALA A 152 29.06 22.02 -13.35
N ILE A 153 29.18 21.10 -12.38
CA ILE A 153 29.65 21.37 -11.02
C ILE A 153 31.03 20.75 -10.79
N GLU A 154 31.91 21.48 -10.09
CA GLU A 154 33.23 21.01 -9.69
C GLU A 154 33.15 19.94 -8.58
N ARG A 155 34.16 19.05 -8.49
CA ARG A 155 34.09 17.85 -7.63
C ARG A 155 34.09 18.09 -6.12
N LYS A 156 34.40 19.29 -5.64
CA LYS A 156 34.42 19.58 -4.20
C LYS A 156 33.04 20.08 -3.77
N ASP A 157 32.46 19.48 -2.72
CA ASP A 157 31.11 19.80 -2.20
C ASP A 157 29.99 19.69 -3.26
N MET A 158 30.13 18.72 -4.19
CA MET A 158 29.26 18.57 -5.35
C MET A 158 27.78 18.49 -4.97
N PHE A 159 27.42 17.76 -3.90
CA PHE A 159 26.00 17.63 -3.53
C PHE A 159 25.38 18.90 -2.94
N ASN A 160 26.13 19.67 -2.15
CA ASN A 160 25.62 20.94 -1.62
C ASN A 160 25.52 21.99 -2.74
N GLN A 161 26.49 22.01 -3.66
CA GLN A 161 26.44 22.86 -4.85
C GLN A 161 25.32 22.45 -5.81
N LEU A 162 25.07 21.15 -5.98
CA LEU A 162 24.00 20.64 -6.82
C LEU A 162 22.62 20.92 -6.21
N LYS A 163 22.48 20.90 -4.89
CA LYS A 163 21.24 21.33 -4.22
C LYS A 163 20.96 22.82 -4.46
N ALA A 164 22.00 23.65 -4.39
CA ALA A 164 21.91 25.10 -4.58
C ALA A 164 21.92 25.56 -6.05
N SER A 165 22.07 24.65 -7.01
CA SER A 165 22.20 25.01 -8.42
C SER A 165 20.84 25.24 -9.10
N SER A 166 20.86 25.99 -10.20
CA SER A 166 19.68 26.15 -11.07
C SER A 166 19.17 24.80 -11.61
N SER A 167 20.03 23.79 -11.73
CA SER A 167 19.62 22.46 -12.20
C SER A 167 18.74 21.71 -11.21
N SER A 168 18.90 21.89 -9.88
CA SER A 168 17.97 21.27 -8.91
C SER A 168 16.58 21.90 -9.00
N PHE A 169 16.52 23.21 -9.20
CA PHE A 169 15.26 23.90 -9.41
C PHE A 169 14.57 23.42 -10.70
N SER A 170 15.32 23.30 -11.80
CA SER A 170 14.84 22.73 -13.07
C SER A 170 14.29 21.30 -12.91
N LEU A 171 14.92 20.46 -12.09
CA LEU A 171 14.40 19.12 -11.77
C LEU A 171 13.06 19.18 -11.02
N GLY A 172 12.97 20.06 -10.03
CA GLY A 172 11.76 20.24 -9.24
C GLY A 172 10.55 20.68 -10.07
N LEU A 173 10.78 21.46 -11.15
CA LEU A 173 9.72 21.89 -12.07
C LEU A 173 9.08 20.74 -12.85
N LEU A 174 9.75 19.58 -12.98
CA LEU A 174 9.18 18.39 -13.64
C LEU A 174 8.32 17.54 -12.70
N LEU A 175 8.43 17.72 -11.38
CA LEU A 175 7.68 16.95 -10.38
C LEU A 175 6.15 17.13 -10.52
N PRO A 176 5.60 18.34 -10.75
CA PRO A 176 4.16 18.51 -10.99
C PRO A 176 3.65 17.73 -12.21
N VAL A 177 4.41 17.68 -13.31
CA VAL A 177 4.04 16.94 -14.53
C VAL A 177 3.98 15.44 -14.23
N LEU A 178 5.02 14.91 -13.59
CA LEU A 178 5.09 13.50 -13.19
C LEU A 178 3.97 13.13 -12.20
N ALA A 179 3.72 13.97 -11.20
CA ALA A 179 2.67 13.75 -10.20
C ALA A 179 1.28 13.75 -10.84
N THR A 180 1.01 14.70 -11.74
CA THR A 180 -0.27 14.79 -12.46
C THR A 180 -0.48 13.55 -13.33
N LEU A 181 0.54 13.11 -14.06
CA LEU A 181 0.47 11.89 -14.86
C LEU A 181 0.25 10.65 -14.00
N CYS A 182 1.04 10.48 -12.93
CA CYS A 182 0.92 9.34 -12.03
C CYS A 182 -0.46 9.25 -11.37
N LYS A 183 -1.10 10.37 -11.00
CA LYS A 183 -2.46 10.36 -10.43
C LYS A 183 -3.49 9.65 -11.33
N ASN A 184 -3.32 9.75 -12.64
CA ASN A 184 -4.21 9.16 -13.64
C ASN A 184 -3.89 7.68 -13.95
N MET A 185 -2.83 7.13 -13.36
CA MET A 185 -2.34 5.78 -13.63
C MET A 185 -2.62 4.80 -12.49
N ASP A 186 -2.66 3.52 -12.82
CA ASP A 186 -2.61 2.43 -11.85
C ASP A 186 -1.18 2.29 -11.29
N PRO A 187 -1.00 1.75 -10.06
CA PRO A 187 0.34 1.44 -9.54
C PRO A 187 1.12 0.52 -10.47
N ILE A 188 2.37 0.88 -10.77
CA ILE A 188 3.21 0.18 -11.74
C ILE A 188 3.82 -1.06 -11.09
N LEU A 189 3.14 -2.20 -11.14
CA LEU A 189 3.61 -3.44 -10.49
C LEU A 189 4.66 -4.19 -11.32
N MET A 190 4.55 -4.15 -12.65
CA MET A 190 5.45 -4.87 -13.58
C MET A 190 6.09 -3.89 -14.57
N PRO A 191 7.10 -3.11 -14.15
CA PRO A 191 7.78 -2.18 -15.04
C PRO A 191 8.67 -2.91 -16.06
N SER A 192 8.84 -2.32 -17.25
CA SER A 192 9.94 -2.73 -18.13
C SER A 192 11.30 -2.41 -17.48
N PRO A 193 12.38 -3.14 -17.81
CA PRO A 193 13.70 -2.90 -17.22
C PRO A 193 14.18 -1.45 -17.38
N ARG A 194 13.79 -0.80 -18.48
CA ARG A 194 14.11 0.61 -18.74
C ARG A 194 13.36 1.56 -17.82
N VAL A 195 12.07 1.34 -17.61
CA VAL A 195 11.24 2.15 -16.69
C VAL A 195 11.73 1.98 -15.25
N LEU A 196 12.02 0.74 -14.83
CA LEU A 196 12.57 0.46 -13.51
C LEU A 196 13.88 1.20 -13.26
N LYS A 197 14.80 1.20 -14.24
CA LYS A 197 16.06 1.96 -14.14
C LYS A 197 15.80 3.46 -13.95
N LEU A 198 14.91 4.04 -14.76
CA LEU A 198 14.57 5.46 -14.64
C LEU A 198 13.99 5.81 -13.27
N PHE A 199 13.11 4.97 -12.72
CA PHE A 199 12.58 5.18 -11.37
C PHE A 199 13.66 5.06 -10.29
N ARG A 200 14.61 4.12 -10.41
CA ARG A 200 15.74 4.02 -9.48
C ARG A 200 16.59 5.29 -9.50
N ASP A 201 16.89 5.80 -10.68
CA ASP A 201 17.67 7.03 -10.85
C ASP A 201 16.87 8.26 -10.34
N PHE A 202 15.57 8.32 -10.61
CA PHE A 202 14.66 9.33 -10.10
C PHE A 202 14.65 9.39 -8.57
N TRP A 203 14.44 8.24 -7.91
CA TRP A 203 14.40 8.17 -6.44
C TRP A 203 15.73 8.51 -5.81
N LEU A 204 16.84 8.09 -6.43
CA LEU A 204 18.18 8.50 -6.01
C LEU A 204 18.32 10.02 -6.02
N TYR A 205 17.94 10.70 -7.11
CA TYR A 205 18.02 12.17 -7.17
C TYR A 205 17.05 12.83 -6.19
N CYS A 206 15.86 12.27 -5.96
CA CYS A 206 14.92 12.79 -4.95
C CYS A 206 15.47 12.72 -3.53
N VAL A 207 16.17 11.64 -3.17
CA VAL A 207 16.90 11.52 -1.89
C VAL A 207 18.08 12.48 -1.87
N LEU A 208 18.89 12.47 -2.93
CA LEU A 208 20.13 13.22 -3.00
C LEU A 208 19.90 14.73 -2.86
N LEU A 209 18.89 15.25 -3.55
CA LEU A 209 18.54 16.66 -3.53
C LEU A 209 17.65 17.02 -2.34
N GLY A 210 16.95 16.05 -1.74
CA GLY A 210 16.07 16.28 -0.60
C GLY A 210 14.63 16.64 -1.00
N PHE A 211 14.18 16.34 -2.23
CA PHE A 211 12.78 16.51 -2.63
C PHE A 211 11.81 15.61 -1.84
N SER A 212 12.33 14.53 -1.27
CA SER A 212 11.54 13.60 -0.47
C SER A 212 11.44 13.98 1.01
N GLU A 213 11.96 15.13 1.46
CA GLU A 213 11.98 15.55 2.88
C GLU A 213 11.11 16.79 3.11
N SER A 214 10.19 16.74 4.07
CA SER A 214 9.30 17.87 4.42
C SER A 214 10.01 18.98 5.20
N ASP A 215 10.99 18.63 6.02
CA ASP A 215 11.47 19.49 7.12
C ASP A 215 12.73 20.31 6.77
N ARG A 216 13.31 20.12 5.57
CA ARG A 216 14.58 20.78 5.21
C ARG A 216 14.42 22.17 4.59
N GLY A 217 13.21 22.61 4.25
CA GLY A 217 12.90 24.01 3.89
C GLY A 217 13.60 24.60 2.65
N VAL A 218 14.36 23.80 1.89
CA VAL A 218 15.12 24.27 0.71
C VAL A 218 14.23 24.45 -0.51
N PHE A 219 13.14 23.68 -0.60
CA PHE A 219 12.27 23.61 -1.77
C PHE A 219 10.80 23.88 -1.43
N PRO A 220 9.97 24.26 -2.43
CA PRO A 220 8.53 24.45 -2.23
C PRO A 220 7.86 23.22 -1.59
N PRO A 221 7.02 23.37 -0.55
CA PRO A 221 6.35 22.25 0.10
C PRO A 221 5.52 21.39 -0.86
N LEU A 222 4.92 22.00 -1.89
CA LEU A 222 4.15 21.31 -2.92
C LEU A 222 4.96 20.23 -3.66
N TRP A 223 6.29 20.38 -3.75
CA TRP A 223 7.13 19.37 -4.40
C TRP A 223 7.19 18.08 -3.59
N TYR A 224 7.16 18.17 -2.26
CA TYR A 224 7.05 16.99 -1.40
C TYR A 224 5.74 16.24 -1.65
N ASP A 225 4.61 16.97 -1.75
CA ASP A 225 3.31 16.37 -2.07
C ASP A 225 3.31 15.68 -3.45
N HIS A 226 3.95 16.31 -4.44
CA HIS A 226 4.14 15.72 -5.77
C HIS A 226 4.99 14.45 -5.74
N VAL A 227 6.10 14.45 -4.99
CA VAL A 227 6.92 13.23 -4.81
C VAL A 227 6.12 12.14 -4.09
N ALA A 228 5.28 12.51 -3.12
CA ALA A 228 4.37 11.56 -2.48
C ALA A 228 3.30 11.01 -3.43
N ASP A 229 2.80 11.82 -4.39
CA ASP A 229 1.89 11.35 -5.45
C ASP A 229 2.59 10.33 -6.36
N ILE A 230 3.82 10.63 -6.79
CA ILE A 230 4.65 9.74 -7.60
C ILE A 230 4.99 8.45 -6.83
N ALA A 231 5.25 8.53 -5.52
CA ALA A 231 5.52 7.39 -4.65
C ALA A 231 4.40 6.34 -4.70
N SER A 232 3.15 6.80 -4.64
CA SER A 232 1.97 5.91 -4.62
C SER A 232 1.83 5.02 -5.86
N LYS A 233 2.50 5.39 -6.97
CA LYS A 233 2.40 4.70 -8.27
C LYS A 233 3.71 4.12 -8.77
N SER A 234 4.83 4.54 -8.18
CA SER A 234 6.16 4.03 -8.52
C SER A 234 6.21 2.51 -8.44
N PRO A 235 7.08 1.83 -9.20
CA PRO A 235 7.32 0.40 -9.04
C PRO A 235 8.13 0.09 -7.78
N LEU A 236 8.21 -1.19 -7.43
CA LEU A 236 9.22 -1.68 -6.48
C LEU A 236 10.61 -1.51 -7.10
N LEU A 237 11.58 -1.07 -6.30
CA LEU A 237 12.96 -0.88 -6.76
C LEU A 237 13.78 -2.18 -6.80
N ILE A 238 13.11 -3.34 -6.90
CA ILE A 238 13.73 -4.67 -6.94
C ILE A 238 14.40 -4.89 -8.29
N VAL A 239 15.56 -5.54 -8.28
CA VAL A 239 16.39 -5.72 -9.46
C VAL A 239 16.13 -7.08 -10.11
N SER A 240 15.36 -7.08 -11.20
CA SER A 240 15.03 -8.30 -11.95
C SER A 240 16.28 -9.00 -12.51
N GLY A 241 16.53 -10.25 -12.11
CA GLY A 241 17.63 -11.07 -12.62
C GLY A 241 18.92 -11.06 -11.78
N ALA A 242 18.97 -10.29 -10.69
CA ALA A 242 20.14 -10.18 -9.81
C ALA A 242 20.29 -11.35 -8.81
N GLU A 243 20.01 -12.59 -9.22
CA GLU A 243 20.00 -13.74 -8.30
C GLU A 243 21.35 -13.97 -7.57
N LYS A 244 22.46 -13.33 -8.00
CA LYS A 244 23.78 -13.49 -7.37
C LYS A 244 24.64 -12.24 -7.21
N TYR A 245 24.28 -11.06 -7.74
CA TYR A 245 25.19 -9.91 -7.79
C TYR A 245 24.51 -8.53 -7.69
N LEU A 246 23.52 -8.37 -6.80
CA LEU A 246 22.86 -7.07 -6.58
C LEU A 246 23.87 -5.93 -6.39
N ASP A 247 24.89 -6.11 -5.55
CA ASP A 247 25.93 -5.09 -5.31
C ASP A 247 26.62 -4.59 -6.58
N LYS A 248 27.05 -5.52 -7.45
CA LYS A 248 27.74 -5.17 -8.69
C LYS A 248 26.80 -4.46 -9.64
N GLU A 249 25.53 -4.85 -9.66
CA GLU A 249 24.54 -4.20 -10.49
C GLU A 249 24.18 -2.80 -9.98
N LEU A 250 24.05 -2.62 -8.66
CA LEU A 250 23.89 -1.32 -8.04
C LEU A 250 25.06 -0.40 -8.40
N GLU A 251 26.30 -0.91 -8.41
CA GLU A 251 27.49 -0.16 -8.81
C GLU A 251 27.53 0.16 -10.33
N LEU A 252 27.22 -0.82 -11.19
CA LEU A 252 27.30 -0.68 -12.65
C LEU A 252 26.21 0.24 -13.21
N ASN A 253 25.00 0.17 -12.64
CA ASN A 253 23.85 0.95 -13.10
C ASN A 253 23.67 2.25 -12.33
N HIS A 254 24.59 2.60 -11.43
CA HIS A 254 24.51 3.86 -10.69
C HIS A 254 24.66 5.06 -11.63
N PRO A 255 23.79 6.08 -11.55
CA PRO A 255 23.89 7.27 -12.40
C PRO A 255 25.15 8.09 -12.10
N LEU A 256 25.76 7.93 -10.92
CA LEU A 256 27.04 8.55 -10.54
C LEU A 256 28.20 7.55 -10.73
N LYS A 257 29.26 7.93 -11.45
CA LYS A 257 30.41 7.04 -11.63
C LYS A 257 31.27 7.00 -10.36
N LYS A 258 31.97 5.89 -10.14
CA LYS A 258 32.83 5.64 -8.95
C LYS A 258 33.90 6.71 -8.71
N GLY A 259 34.36 7.40 -9.76
CA GLY A 259 35.34 8.50 -9.66
C GLY A 259 34.76 9.86 -9.29
N ASP A 260 33.43 9.98 -9.23
CA ASP A 260 32.73 11.24 -8.96
C ASP A 260 32.32 11.40 -7.49
N ILE A 261 32.54 10.38 -6.66
CA ILE A 261 32.08 10.35 -5.26
C ILE A 261 33.30 10.51 -4.35
N THR A 262 33.29 11.55 -3.52
CA THR A 262 34.35 11.80 -2.54
C THR A 262 34.18 10.93 -1.29
N VAL A 263 35.27 10.76 -0.53
CA VAL A 263 35.22 10.03 0.75
C VAL A 263 34.30 10.72 1.77
N GLY A 264 34.26 12.05 1.75
CA GLY A 264 33.37 12.83 2.62
C GLY A 264 31.89 12.58 2.31
N GLU A 265 31.52 12.61 1.04
CA GLU A 265 30.16 12.35 0.57
C GLU A 265 29.67 10.93 0.89
N LEU A 266 30.54 9.94 0.77
CA LEU A 266 30.24 8.58 1.22
C LEU A 266 29.99 8.52 2.72
N GLN A 267 30.77 9.26 3.51
CA GLN A 267 30.59 9.31 4.95
C GLN A 267 29.29 10.02 5.34
N GLU A 268 28.92 11.11 4.65
CA GLU A 268 27.63 11.78 4.84
C GLU A 268 26.44 10.87 4.52
N ALA A 269 26.50 10.12 3.41
CA ALA A 269 25.46 9.16 3.05
C ALA A 269 25.30 8.06 4.11
N ARG A 270 26.41 7.57 4.68
CA ARG A 270 26.41 6.59 5.77
C ARG A 270 25.85 7.17 7.07
N LEU A 271 26.24 8.38 7.45
CA LEU A 271 25.72 9.05 8.65
C LEU A 271 24.21 9.28 8.55
N SER A 272 23.74 9.76 7.39
CA SER A 272 22.32 9.92 7.10
C SER A 272 21.56 8.59 7.20
N LEU A 273 22.15 7.50 6.70
CA LEU A 273 21.53 6.17 6.81
C LEU A 273 21.52 5.67 8.27
N GLN A 274 22.58 5.89 9.04
CA GLN A 274 22.64 5.54 10.46
C GLN A 274 21.58 6.31 11.27
N GLU A 275 21.37 7.59 10.97
CA GLU A 275 20.31 8.39 11.58
C GLU A 275 18.93 7.80 11.29
N LEU A 276 18.68 7.39 10.03
CA LEU A 276 17.42 6.80 9.60
C LEU A 276 17.15 5.43 10.27
N LEU A 277 18.14 4.55 10.31
CA LEU A 277 18.01 3.20 10.89
C LEU A 277 17.91 3.24 12.42
N GLY A 278 18.36 4.32 13.05
CA GLY A 278 18.47 4.47 14.49
C GLY A 278 19.84 4.06 15.01
N ARG A 279 20.27 4.68 16.12
CA ARG A 279 21.61 4.50 16.70
C ARG A 279 21.77 3.09 17.26
N SER A 280 22.61 2.28 16.62
CA SER A 280 23.01 0.95 17.09
C SER A 280 24.44 0.68 16.66
N VAL A 281 25.30 0.32 17.62
CA VAL A 281 26.73 0.07 17.38
C VAL A 281 26.94 -1.06 16.35
N GLU A 282 26.05 -2.05 16.30
CA GLU A 282 26.13 -3.15 15.34
C GLU A 282 25.72 -2.71 13.93
N LEU A 283 24.62 -1.94 13.82
CA LEU A 283 24.17 -1.38 12.55
C LEU A 283 25.16 -0.36 12.00
N ASP A 284 25.76 0.47 12.86
CA ASP A 284 26.75 1.48 12.45
C ASP A 284 27.98 0.82 11.84
N LYS A 285 28.48 -0.27 12.46
CA LYS A 285 29.59 -1.08 11.91
C LYS A 285 29.25 -1.69 10.55
N LEU A 286 28.00 -2.10 10.36
CA LEU A 286 27.53 -2.67 9.10
C LEU A 286 27.40 -1.59 8.02
N VAL A 287 26.76 -0.46 8.33
CA VAL A 287 26.58 0.67 7.40
C VAL A 287 27.92 1.21 6.93
N ASN A 288 28.93 1.24 7.81
CA ASN A 288 30.29 1.64 7.46
C ASN A 288 30.98 0.71 6.43
N ARG A 289 30.45 -0.49 6.18
CA ARG A 289 30.92 -1.40 5.12
C ARG A 289 30.22 -1.18 3.79
N LEU A 290 29.08 -0.49 3.78
CA LEU A 290 28.30 -0.27 2.57
C LEU A 290 28.97 0.77 1.67
N ASN A 291 28.90 0.55 0.36
CA ASN A 291 29.30 1.53 -0.64
C ASN A 291 28.22 2.62 -0.81
N PHE A 292 28.54 3.65 -1.60
CA PHE A 292 27.62 4.77 -1.81
C PHE A 292 26.32 4.34 -2.50
N ALA A 293 26.40 3.48 -3.52
CA ALA A 293 25.24 3.01 -4.27
C ALA A 293 24.27 2.21 -3.39
N GLN A 294 24.79 1.38 -2.50
CA GLN A 294 24.03 0.62 -1.50
C GLN A 294 23.36 1.56 -0.49
N CYS A 295 24.06 2.59 0.01
CA CYS A 295 23.48 3.57 0.92
C CYS A 295 22.32 4.34 0.27
N MET A 296 22.51 4.81 -0.97
CA MET A 296 21.47 5.53 -1.70
C MET A 296 20.29 4.64 -2.07
N TYR A 297 20.53 3.37 -2.40
CA TYR A 297 19.48 2.39 -2.66
C TYR A 297 18.60 2.17 -1.42
N LEU A 298 19.21 1.94 -0.25
CA LEU A 298 18.49 1.75 1.00
C LEU A 298 17.70 3.00 1.41
N HIS A 299 18.30 4.19 1.27
CA HIS A 299 17.60 5.46 1.48
C HIS A 299 16.41 5.64 0.54
N SER A 300 16.60 5.35 -0.74
CA SER A 300 15.56 5.46 -1.76
C SER A 300 14.36 4.58 -1.42
N ILE A 301 14.60 3.32 -1.03
CA ILE A 301 13.54 2.42 -0.59
C ILE A 301 12.88 2.95 0.68
N SER A 302 13.65 3.34 1.69
CA SER A 302 13.08 3.84 2.93
C SER A 302 12.18 5.06 2.72
N ARG A 303 12.62 6.05 1.91
CA ARG A 303 11.82 7.24 1.59
C ARG A 303 10.59 6.89 0.76
N LEU A 304 10.74 6.08 -0.28
CA LEU A 304 9.63 5.65 -1.14
C LEU A 304 8.54 4.94 -0.33
N GLU A 305 8.90 3.93 0.46
CA GLU A 305 7.92 3.17 1.24
C GLU A 305 7.33 4.00 2.39
N THR A 306 8.09 4.93 2.97
CA THR A 306 7.56 5.88 3.95
C THR A 306 6.41 6.70 3.36
N LEU A 307 6.64 7.32 2.19
CA LEU A 307 5.63 8.15 1.51
C LEU A 307 4.41 7.32 1.08
N ARG A 308 4.61 6.07 0.68
CA ARG A 308 3.51 5.16 0.35
C ARG A 308 2.66 4.82 1.56
N ILE A 309 3.28 4.45 2.68
CA ILE A 309 2.56 4.08 3.92
C ILE A 309 1.78 5.25 4.48
N GLU A 310 2.32 6.48 4.39
CA GLU A 310 1.62 7.71 4.79
C GLU A 310 0.32 7.93 4.00
N LYS A 311 0.32 7.60 2.70
CA LYS A 311 -0.89 7.72 1.85
C LYS A 311 -1.82 6.54 1.99
N ASP A 312 -1.27 5.32 1.99
CA ASP A 312 -2.01 4.08 2.10
C ASP A 312 -1.19 3.07 2.91
N SER A 313 -1.61 2.84 4.14
CA SER A 313 -1.03 1.87 5.07
C SER A 313 -0.91 0.45 4.48
N ARG A 314 -1.79 0.07 3.55
CA ARG A 314 -1.79 -1.24 2.88
C ARG A 314 -0.52 -1.47 2.05
N CYS A 315 0.13 -0.39 1.61
CA CYS A 315 1.41 -0.45 0.91
C CYS A 315 2.55 -1.00 1.78
N PHE A 316 2.40 -1.09 3.11
CA PHE A 316 3.40 -1.75 3.96
C PHE A 316 3.73 -3.17 3.51
N SER A 317 2.79 -3.89 2.89
CA SER A 317 3.01 -5.23 2.33
C SER A 317 4.20 -5.33 1.36
N TYR A 318 4.53 -4.24 0.66
CA TYR A 318 5.64 -4.17 -0.29
C TYR A 318 7.02 -4.38 0.34
N ILE A 319 7.19 -4.10 1.63
CA ILE A 319 8.49 -4.32 2.29
C ILE A 319 8.91 -5.78 2.25
N PHE A 320 7.93 -6.69 2.31
CA PHE A 320 8.20 -8.12 2.25
C PHE A 320 8.69 -8.57 0.87
N GLU A 321 8.27 -7.90 -0.22
CA GLU A 321 8.77 -8.19 -1.57
C GLU A 321 10.27 -7.87 -1.68
N TYR A 322 10.74 -6.77 -1.06
CA TYR A 322 12.17 -6.48 -0.99
C TYR A 322 12.95 -7.49 -0.13
N LEU A 323 12.37 -7.91 0.99
CA LEU A 323 12.99 -8.93 1.87
C LEU A 323 12.99 -10.33 1.25
N ASP A 324 12.05 -10.59 0.34
CA ASP A 324 11.93 -11.79 -0.48
C ASP A 324 12.84 -11.78 -1.72
N ASP A 325 13.56 -10.69 -1.99
CA ASP A 325 14.59 -10.67 -3.04
C ASP A 325 15.69 -11.71 -2.73
N LYS A 326 16.02 -12.55 -3.71
CA LYS A 326 17.11 -13.55 -3.61
C LYS A 326 18.49 -12.91 -3.74
N GLY A 327 18.57 -11.75 -4.39
CA GLY A 327 19.83 -11.02 -4.61
C GLY A 327 20.35 -10.28 -3.36
N LEU A 328 19.55 -10.23 -2.29
CA LEU A 328 19.87 -9.47 -1.08
C LEU A 328 20.96 -10.17 -0.25
N GLN A 329 22.15 -9.58 -0.24
CA GLN A 329 23.27 -10.07 0.58
C GLN A 329 23.03 -9.88 2.08
N LYS A 330 23.88 -10.50 2.92
CA LYS A 330 23.71 -10.49 4.38
C LYS A 330 23.64 -9.08 4.96
N GLU A 331 24.55 -8.19 4.56
CA GLU A 331 24.64 -6.82 5.07
C GLU A 331 23.41 -5.99 4.65
N LEU A 332 23.10 -5.98 3.35
CA LEU A 332 21.92 -5.30 2.81
C LEU A 332 20.62 -5.83 3.42
N TRP A 333 20.55 -7.13 3.69
CA TRP A 333 19.38 -7.74 4.32
C TRP A 333 19.17 -7.18 5.73
N VAL A 334 20.21 -7.11 6.56
CA VAL A 334 20.10 -6.58 7.93
C VAL A 334 19.73 -5.10 7.93
N ALA A 335 20.28 -4.32 7.00
CA ALA A 335 19.88 -2.92 6.85
C ALA A 335 18.40 -2.80 6.40
N MET A 336 17.96 -3.64 5.48
CA MET A 336 16.55 -3.69 5.03
C MET A 336 15.60 -4.12 6.15
N GLU A 337 16.01 -5.06 7.01
CA GLU A 337 15.26 -5.43 8.21
C GLU A 337 15.09 -4.24 9.15
N ALA A 338 16.16 -3.49 9.41
CA ALA A 338 16.08 -2.28 10.24
C ALA A 338 15.14 -1.22 9.63
N ILE A 339 15.16 -1.04 8.29
CA ILE A 339 14.18 -0.19 7.59
C ILE A 339 12.76 -0.71 7.81
N ALA A 340 12.53 -2.01 7.62
CA ALA A 340 11.22 -2.63 7.80
C ALA A 340 10.67 -2.41 9.22
N VAL A 341 11.52 -2.52 10.25
CA VAL A 341 11.14 -2.25 11.65
C VAL A 341 10.72 -0.80 11.82
N LYS A 342 11.47 0.17 11.27
CA LYS A 342 11.12 1.60 11.33
C LYS A 342 9.83 1.92 10.59
N LEU A 343 9.63 1.35 9.40
CA LEU A 343 8.40 1.51 8.64
C LEU A 343 7.20 0.92 9.39
N PHE A 344 7.40 -0.20 10.10
CA PHE A 344 6.35 -0.81 10.91
C PHE A 344 6.00 0.03 12.13
N ASP A 345 6.99 0.58 12.84
CA ASP A 345 6.74 1.50 13.95
C ASP A 345 5.92 2.72 13.47
N LYS A 346 6.28 3.28 12.31
CA LYS A 346 5.51 4.37 11.69
C LYS A 346 4.10 3.97 11.26
N LEU A 347 3.92 2.77 10.71
CA LEU A 347 2.60 2.20 10.41
C LEU A 347 1.73 2.13 11.67
N LEU A 348 2.30 1.65 12.78
CA LEU A 348 1.60 1.57 14.06
C LEU A 348 1.17 2.95 14.57
N ASP A 349 1.96 3.99 14.34
CA ASP A 349 1.60 5.37 14.72
C ASP A 349 0.46 5.90 13.86
N ILE A 350 0.55 5.73 12.53
CA ILE A 350 -0.54 6.09 11.60
C ILE A 350 -1.86 5.39 11.98
N LEU A 351 -1.80 4.09 12.29
CA LEU A 351 -2.98 3.31 12.71
C LEU A 351 -3.50 3.74 14.08
N ASN A 352 -2.63 4.20 14.98
CA ASN A 352 -3.02 4.68 16.29
C ASN A 352 -3.77 6.02 16.22
N ASP A 353 -3.32 6.92 15.34
CA ASP A 353 -3.88 8.27 15.20
C ASP A 353 -5.20 8.28 14.42
N LYS A 354 -5.50 7.22 13.66
CA LYS A 354 -6.80 7.05 13.00
C LYS A 354 -7.95 6.89 14.01
N PRO A 355 -9.13 7.49 13.75
CA PRO A 355 -10.29 7.34 14.61
C PRO A 355 -10.75 5.88 14.68
N CYS A 356 -11.32 5.48 15.82
CA CYS A 356 -11.83 4.13 16.03
C CYS A 356 -13.10 3.88 15.19
N THR A 357 -12.92 3.42 13.95
CA THR A 357 -14.00 3.08 13.02
C THR A 357 -13.92 1.62 12.58
N LYS A 358 -15.01 1.10 12.01
CA LYS A 358 -15.06 -0.26 11.45
C LYS A 358 -14.06 -0.45 10.31
N GLU A 359 -13.76 0.61 9.55
CA GLU A 359 -12.76 0.58 8.49
C GLU A 359 -11.35 0.41 9.06
N ARG A 360 -11.03 1.13 10.14
CA ARG A 360 -9.75 0.97 10.87
C ARG A 360 -9.60 -0.44 11.43
N GLU A 361 -10.66 -1.02 12.01
CA GLU A 361 -10.64 -2.40 12.50
C GLU A 361 -10.36 -3.40 11.36
N LYS A 362 -11.04 -3.26 10.21
CA LYS A 362 -10.78 -4.10 9.03
C LYS A 362 -9.36 -3.97 8.50
N GLU A 363 -8.79 -2.77 8.58
CA GLU A 363 -7.41 -2.47 8.18
C GLU A 363 -6.40 -3.16 9.12
N LEU A 364 -6.59 -3.02 10.44
CA LEU A 364 -5.81 -3.71 11.47
C LEU A 364 -5.87 -5.24 11.32
N GLU A 365 -7.06 -5.78 11.10
CA GLU A 365 -7.25 -7.20 10.80
C GLU A 365 -6.48 -7.60 9.54
N SER A 366 -6.53 -6.81 8.48
CA SER A 366 -5.83 -7.13 7.22
C SER A 366 -4.31 -7.15 7.41
N HIS A 367 -3.75 -6.27 8.23
CA HIS A 367 -2.33 -6.31 8.61
C HIS A 367 -1.99 -7.52 9.49
N ALA A 368 -2.84 -7.86 10.46
CA ALA A 368 -2.65 -9.07 11.28
C ALA A 368 -2.63 -10.32 10.39
N LEU A 369 -3.57 -10.43 9.45
CA LEU A 369 -3.62 -11.54 8.50
C LEU A 369 -2.38 -11.60 7.60
N LEU A 370 -1.94 -10.47 7.02
CA LEU A 370 -0.70 -10.42 6.25
C LEU A 370 0.48 -10.98 7.06
N LEU A 371 0.61 -10.57 8.32
CA LEU A 371 1.72 -10.99 9.17
C LEU A 371 1.60 -12.46 9.59
N ILE A 372 0.40 -13.00 9.84
CA ILE A 372 0.18 -14.45 10.07
C ILE A 372 0.64 -15.27 8.86
N PHE A 373 0.33 -14.80 7.64
CA PHE A 373 0.80 -15.47 6.43
C PHE A 373 2.34 -15.39 6.31
N LYS A 374 2.95 -14.22 6.57
CA LYS A 374 4.41 -14.06 6.55
C LYS A 374 5.13 -14.78 7.70
N PHE A 375 4.48 -15.02 8.83
CA PHE A 375 4.98 -15.88 9.92
C PHE A 375 5.17 -17.33 9.45
N ASN A 376 4.33 -17.79 8.51
CA ASN A 376 4.43 -19.12 7.92
C ASN A 376 5.36 -19.21 6.70
N HIS A 377 6.08 -18.14 6.37
CA HIS A 377 6.94 -18.06 5.19
C HIS A 377 8.09 -19.09 5.16
N ILE A 378 8.60 -19.47 3.98
CA ILE A 378 9.69 -20.46 3.86
C ILE A 378 10.99 -19.96 4.52
N ARG A 379 11.29 -18.67 4.38
CA ARG A 379 12.53 -18.06 4.89
C ARG A 379 12.42 -17.71 6.37
N GLY A 380 13.19 -18.40 7.21
CA GLY A 380 13.15 -18.22 8.68
C GLY A 380 13.46 -16.81 9.19
N ARG A 381 14.20 -15.97 8.45
CA ARG A 381 14.41 -14.56 8.82
C ARG A 381 13.11 -13.74 8.72
N ILE A 382 12.33 -13.96 7.66
CA ILE A 382 11.03 -13.28 7.48
C ILE A 382 10.02 -13.76 8.52
N LYS A 383 10.04 -15.05 8.88
CA LYS A 383 9.20 -15.58 9.96
C LYS A 383 9.45 -14.86 11.28
N ARG A 384 10.72 -14.74 11.69
CA ARG A 384 11.13 -14.03 12.92
C ARG A 384 10.75 -12.55 12.91
N LEU A 385 10.89 -11.90 11.76
CA LEU A 385 10.48 -10.50 11.61
C LEU A 385 8.96 -10.35 11.72
N ALA A 386 8.19 -11.22 11.05
CA ALA A 386 6.73 -11.24 11.13
C ALA A 386 6.24 -11.53 12.56
N ASP A 387 6.89 -12.44 13.28
CA ASP A 387 6.62 -12.72 14.70
C ASP A 387 6.81 -11.48 15.59
N THR A 388 7.92 -10.78 15.37
CA THR A 388 8.21 -9.51 16.07
C THR A 388 7.14 -8.46 15.77
N PHE A 389 6.70 -8.35 14.50
CA PHE A 389 5.65 -7.42 14.10
C PHE A 389 4.27 -7.83 14.63
N LEU A 390 3.93 -9.11 14.66
CA LEU A 390 2.70 -9.61 15.26
C LEU A 390 2.64 -9.27 16.75
N THR A 391 3.74 -9.53 17.47
CA THR A 391 3.86 -9.20 18.91
C THR A 391 3.61 -7.71 19.13
N LYS A 392 4.35 -6.84 18.43
CA LYS A 392 4.16 -5.38 18.49
C LYS A 392 2.74 -4.93 18.12
N LEU A 393 2.12 -5.55 17.10
CA LEU A 393 0.77 -5.22 16.66
C LEU A 393 -0.26 -5.56 17.74
N VAL A 394 -0.16 -6.75 18.32
CA VAL A 394 -1.07 -7.23 19.36
C VAL A 394 -0.86 -6.45 20.66
N ASP A 395 0.38 -6.12 21.03
CA ASP A 395 0.68 -5.30 22.19
C ASP A 395 0.03 -3.91 22.09
N LYS A 396 0.04 -3.30 20.89
CA LYS A 396 -0.60 -2.00 20.64
C LYS A 396 -2.11 -2.10 20.44
N PHE A 397 -2.59 -3.21 19.86
CA PHE A 397 -4.01 -3.45 19.56
C PHE A 397 -4.49 -4.83 20.05
N PRO A 398 -4.68 -5.01 21.38
CA PRO A 398 -4.98 -6.33 21.95
C PRO A 398 -6.27 -6.97 21.45
N HIS A 399 -7.23 -6.16 20.98
CA HIS A 399 -8.51 -6.64 20.48
C HIS A 399 -8.41 -7.54 19.25
N LEU A 400 -7.28 -7.52 18.54
CA LEU A 400 -7.00 -8.44 17.44
C LEU A 400 -6.96 -9.91 17.89
N LEU A 401 -6.60 -10.19 19.15
CA LEU A 401 -6.54 -11.55 19.70
C LEU A 401 -7.90 -12.25 19.71
N TRP A 402 -8.99 -11.48 19.86
CA TRP A 402 -10.36 -11.99 19.85
C TRP A 402 -11.14 -11.52 18.61
N SER A 403 -10.47 -11.01 17.58
CA SER A 403 -11.12 -10.74 16.30
C SER A 403 -11.57 -12.06 15.67
N LYS A 404 -12.88 -12.14 15.35
CA LYS A 404 -13.47 -13.28 14.66
C LYS A 404 -12.73 -13.58 13.35
N ARG A 405 -12.42 -12.56 12.55
CA ARG A 405 -11.77 -12.74 11.25
C ARG A 405 -10.36 -13.30 11.41
N VAL A 406 -9.58 -12.76 12.35
CA VAL A 406 -8.21 -13.22 12.63
C VAL A 406 -8.21 -14.66 13.13
N LEU A 407 -9.04 -14.98 14.12
CA LEU A 407 -9.13 -16.33 14.70
C LEU A 407 -9.59 -17.37 13.68
N HIS A 408 -10.62 -17.07 12.89
CA HIS A 408 -11.08 -17.99 11.84
C HIS A 408 -9.99 -18.25 10.80
N THR A 409 -9.33 -17.21 10.30
CA THR A 409 -8.25 -17.39 9.32
C THR A 409 -7.05 -18.14 9.88
N LEU A 410 -6.71 -17.95 11.16
CA LEU A 410 -5.65 -18.72 11.82
C LEU A 410 -6.00 -20.21 11.87
N LEU A 411 -7.23 -20.55 12.24
CA LEU A 411 -7.71 -21.94 12.29
C LEU A 411 -7.81 -22.57 10.90
N ASP A 412 -8.32 -21.83 9.91
CA ASP A 412 -8.38 -22.28 8.51
C ASP A 412 -6.97 -22.54 7.98
N LEU A 413 -6.02 -21.63 8.24
CA LEU A 413 -4.62 -21.82 7.82
C LEU A 413 -4.00 -23.03 8.51
N LEU A 414 -4.21 -23.21 9.82
CA LEU A 414 -3.70 -24.37 10.56
C LEU A 414 -4.29 -25.68 10.02
N GLN A 415 -5.58 -25.68 9.69
CA GLN A 415 -6.27 -26.82 9.10
C GLN A 415 -5.67 -27.18 7.73
N GLU A 416 -5.50 -26.19 6.84
CA GLU A 416 -4.87 -26.39 5.52
C GLU A 416 -3.43 -26.90 5.67
N LEU A 417 -2.64 -26.30 6.56
CA LEU A 417 -1.27 -26.77 6.85
C LEU A 417 -1.26 -28.23 7.35
N SER A 418 -2.20 -28.60 8.22
CA SER A 418 -2.32 -29.96 8.76
C SER A 418 -2.76 -30.98 7.70
N ILE A 419 -3.72 -30.63 6.85
CA ILE A 419 -4.14 -31.47 5.71
C ILE A 419 -2.93 -31.72 4.79
N HIS A 420 -2.18 -30.67 4.43
CA HIS A 420 -1.02 -30.80 3.56
C HIS A 420 0.13 -31.63 4.15
N VAL A 421 0.25 -31.74 5.47
CA VAL A 421 1.19 -32.65 6.15
C VAL A 421 0.66 -34.09 6.14
N THR A 422 -0.63 -34.29 6.35
CA THR A 422 -1.23 -35.62 6.51
C THR A 422 -1.48 -36.32 5.17
N SER A 423 -1.77 -35.56 4.12
CA SER A 423 -2.21 -36.08 2.81
C SER A 423 -1.09 -36.30 1.79
N GLN A 424 0.14 -35.82 2.03
CA GLN A 424 1.25 -36.00 1.09
C GLN A 424 2.24 -37.08 1.57
N GLU A 425 2.68 -37.95 0.66
CA GLU A 425 3.74 -38.92 0.94
C GLU A 425 5.09 -38.19 1.16
N PRO A 426 5.93 -38.61 2.12
CA PRO A 426 7.19 -37.93 2.47
C PRO A 426 8.13 -37.69 1.29
N ASP A 427 8.15 -38.62 0.32
CA ASP A 427 9.07 -38.62 -0.82
C ASP A 427 8.55 -37.88 -2.06
N LYS A 428 7.31 -37.34 -2.02
CA LYS A 428 6.67 -36.62 -3.15
C LYS A 428 6.27 -35.17 -2.81
N CYS A 429 6.90 -34.56 -1.81
CA CYS A 429 6.62 -33.18 -1.43
C CYS A 429 7.10 -32.19 -2.50
N VAL A 430 6.15 -31.47 -3.12
CA VAL A 430 6.44 -30.36 -4.06
C VAL A 430 6.14 -29.03 -3.37
N LEU A 431 6.83 -27.96 -3.75
CA LEU A 431 6.45 -26.59 -3.36
C LEU A 431 4.95 -26.37 -3.63
N THR A 432 4.18 -26.21 -2.57
CA THR A 432 2.72 -26.10 -2.64
C THR A 432 2.30 -24.72 -2.17
N GLU A 433 1.50 -24.03 -2.97
CA GLU A 433 0.95 -22.72 -2.62
C GLU A 433 -0.43 -22.93 -1.96
N ILE A 434 -0.53 -22.58 -0.68
CA ILE A 434 -1.81 -22.52 0.03
C ILE A 434 -2.40 -21.13 -0.22
N LYS A 435 -3.60 -21.11 -0.79
CA LYS A 435 -4.39 -19.90 -0.97
C LYS A 435 -5.76 -20.10 -0.33
N LEU A 436 -6.07 -19.27 0.65
CA LEU A 436 -7.44 -19.18 1.16
C LEU A 436 -8.27 -18.38 0.14
N SER A 437 -9.35 -18.97 -0.35
CA SER A 437 -10.17 -18.45 -1.45
C SER A 437 -10.74 -17.05 -1.22
N TYR A 438 -10.81 -16.60 0.04
CA TYR A 438 -11.31 -15.30 0.45
C TYR A 438 -10.22 -14.26 0.78
N LEU A 439 -8.93 -14.60 0.60
CA LEU A 439 -7.80 -13.68 0.85
C LEU A 439 -6.83 -13.61 -0.35
N PRO A 440 -6.18 -12.45 -0.56
CA PRO A 440 -5.20 -12.29 -1.62
C PRO A 440 -3.83 -12.88 -1.29
N HIS A 441 -3.57 -13.22 -0.02
CA HIS A 441 -2.28 -13.71 0.45
C HIS A 441 -2.13 -15.22 0.26
N THR A 442 -0.91 -15.66 -0.04
CA THR A 442 -0.58 -17.07 -0.21
C THR A 442 0.59 -17.47 0.68
N VAL A 443 0.54 -18.71 1.19
CA VAL A 443 1.64 -19.32 1.94
C VAL A 443 2.27 -20.38 1.05
N ILE A 444 3.56 -20.28 0.81
CA ILE A 444 4.30 -21.32 0.10
C ILE A 444 4.85 -22.30 1.13
N LEU A 445 4.44 -23.56 1.05
CA LEU A 445 4.96 -24.62 1.89
C LEU A 445 6.31 -25.12 1.37
N PRO A 446 7.31 -25.34 2.24
CA PRO A 446 8.60 -25.92 1.84
C PRO A 446 8.41 -27.33 1.27
N ASP A 447 9.33 -27.75 0.41
CA ASP A 447 9.40 -29.07 -0.24
C ASP A 447 9.85 -30.21 0.69
N VAL A 448 10.17 -29.92 1.96
CA VAL A 448 10.65 -30.92 2.94
C VAL A 448 9.59 -31.17 4.02
N MET A 449 9.13 -32.42 4.18
CA MET A 449 8.09 -32.81 5.13
C MET A 449 8.40 -32.41 6.58
N SER A 450 9.63 -32.65 7.05
CA SER A 450 10.04 -32.28 8.43
C SER A 450 9.94 -30.77 8.70
N LYS A 451 10.13 -29.93 7.67
CA LYS A 451 9.95 -28.46 7.80
C LYS A 451 8.47 -28.07 7.84
N ARG A 452 7.58 -28.87 7.24
CA ARG A 452 6.12 -28.68 7.32
C ARG A 452 5.58 -29.11 8.68
N GLU A 453 6.05 -30.24 9.21
CA GLU A 453 5.69 -30.71 10.56
C GLU A 453 6.10 -29.70 11.62
N ILE A 454 7.33 -29.15 11.56
CA ILE A 454 7.77 -28.09 12.48
C ILE A 454 6.89 -26.83 12.35
N ALA A 455 6.44 -26.48 11.14
CA ALA A 455 5.55 -25.34 10.93
C ALA A 455 4.15 -25.57 11.55
N VAL A 456 3.64 -26.81 11.58
CA VAL A 456 2.38 -27.14 12.27
C VAL A 456 2.57 -27.20 13.79
N ILE A 457 3.64 -27.83 14.26
CA ILE A 457 3.93 -28.03 15.69
C ILE A 457 4.24 -26.70 16.40
N SER A 458 5.00 -25.81 15.76
CA SER A 458 5.28 -24.47 16.33
C SER A 458 4.04 -23.59 16.48
N ASN A 459 2.97 -23.89 15.75
CA ASN A 459 1.69 -23.19 15.80
C ASN A 459 0.68 -23.80 16.78
N HIS A 460 1.03 -24.88 17.49
CA HIS A 460 0.11 -25.51 18.44
C HIS A 460 -0.01 -24.66 19.72
N PRO A 461 -1.19 -24.13 20.05
CA PRO A 461 -1.34 -23.34 21.26
C PRO A 461 -1.39 -24.27 22.48
N ASP A 462 -0.47 -24.08 23.43
CA ASP A 462 -0.39 -24.81 24.70
C ASP A 462 -1.56 -24.51 25.68
N CYS A 463 -2.49 -23.63 25.30
CA CYS A 463 -3.53 -23.07 26.15
C CYS A 463 -4.75 -23.99 26.42
N LEU A 464 -4.81 -25.19 25.84
CA LEU A 464 -6.01 -26.06 25.87
C LEU A 464 -6.08 -27.03 27.07
N LYS A 465 -5.34 -26.79 28.15
CA LYS A 465 -5.24 -27.78 29.23
C LYS A 465 -6.42 -27.78 30.23
N ASP A 466 -7.25 -26.72 30.35
CA ASP A 466 -8.14 -26.62 31.54
C ASP A 466 -9.62 -26.15 31.39
N THR A 467 -10.28 -26.18 30.22
CA THR A 467 -11.70 -25.72 30.10
C THR A 467 -12.65 -26.69 29.39
N ARG A 468 -12.57 -27.99 29.72
CA ARG A 468 -13.28 -29.04 28.96
C ARG A 468 -14.79 -29.16 29.23
N SER A 469 -15.35 -28.70 30.35
CA SER A 469 -16.77 -28.99 30.68
C SER A 469 -17.76 -27.89 30.31
N GLN A 470 -17.44 -26.61 30.54
CA GLN A 470 -18.36 -25.49 30.27
C GLN A 470 -18.38 -25.07 28.79
N ALA A 471 -17.22 -25.04 28.12
CA ALA A 471 -17.17 -24.70 26.70
C ALA A 471 -17.85 -25.77 25.83
N LEU A 472 -17.56 -27.06 26.04
CA LEU A 472 -18.19 -28.14 25.28
C LEU A 472 -19.70 -28.22 25.48
N SER A 473 -20.20 -28.04 26.71
CA SER A 473 -21.65 -28.06 26.97
C SER A 473 -22.36 -26.89 26.28
N SER A 474 -21.78 -25.69 26.31
CA SER A 474 -22.33 -24.52 25.60
C SER A 474 -22.39 -24.74 24.07
N VAL A 475 -21.34 -25.25 23.44
CA VAL A 475 -21.29 -25.51 21.99
C VAL A 475 -22.30 -26.57 21.56
N VAL A 476 -22.47 -27.65 22.34
CA VAL A 476 -23.46 -28.70 22.05
C VAL A 476 -24.88 -28.14 22.11
N ILE A 477 -25.18 -27.34 23.15
CA ILE A 477 -26.48 -26.68 23.30
C ILE A 477 -26.74 -25.76 22.11
N GLN A 478 -25.79 -24.86 21.81
CA GLN A 478 -25.89 -23.91 20.69
C GLN A 478 -26.11 -24.63 19.35
N SER A 479 -25.34 -25.68 19.07
CA SER A 479 -25.45 -26.47 17.84
C SER A 479 -26.79 -27.19 17.72
N SER A 480 -27.30 -27.75 18.82
CA SER A 480 -28.62 -28.41 18.85
C SER A 480 -29.74 -27.43 18.52
N PHE A 481 -29.75 -26.25 19.15
CA PHE A 481 -30.77 -25.24 18.93
C PHE A 481 -30.71 -24.61 17.54
N ILE A 482 -29.50 -24.35 17.00
CA ILE A 482 -29.32 -23.96 15.60
C ILE A 482 -29.87 -25.04 14.66
N GLY A 483 -29.56 -26.31 14.89
CA GLY A 483 -30.05 -27.42 14.06
C GLY A 483 -31.57 -27.53 14.05
N ARG A 484 -32.21 -27.39 15.23
CA ARG A 484 -33.68 -27.38 15.35
C ARG A 484 -34.32 -26.23 14.59
N VAL A 485 -33.76 -25.03 14.71
CA VAL A 485 -34.26 -23.84 14.02
C VAL A 485 -34.06 -23.96 12.51
N LYS A 486 -32.88 -24.39 12.05
CA LYS A 486 -32.62 -24.62 10.63
C LYS A 486 -33.58 -25.65 10.03
N GLY A 487 -33.80 -26.77 10.71
CA GLY A 487 -34.78 -27.77 10.27
C GLY A 487 -36.21 -27.21 10.24
N ALA A 488 -36.61 -26.39 11.21
CA ALA A 488 -37.91 -25.74 11.21
C ALA A 488 -38.07 -24.73 10.06
N ILE A 489 -37.01 -23.99 9.72
CA ILE A 489 -36.99 -23.06 8.57
C ILE A 489 -37.11 -23.85 7.26
N GLU A 490 -36.34 -24.93 7.09
CA GLU A 490 -36.34 -25.75 5.87
C GLU A 490 -37.70 -26.42 5.60
N LEU A 491 -38.45 -26.75 6.65
CA LEU A 491 -39.79 -27.32 6.57
C LEU A 491 -40.90 -26.27 6.29
N THR A 492 -40.57 -24.98 6.18
CA THR A 492 -41.56 -23.92 5.98
C THR A 492 -41.27 -23.08 4.74
N ASP A 493 -42.32 -22.74 3.98
CA ASP A 493 -42.20 -21.85 2.83
C ASP A 493 -41.79 -20.43 3.26
N SER A 494 -41.26 -19.62 2.33
CA SER A 494 -40.75 -18.27 2.60
C SER A 494 -41.76 -17.27 3.20
N SER A 495 -43.06 -17.57 3.16
CA SER A 495 -44.14 -16.82 3.83
C SER A 495 -44.39 -17.26 5.30
N GLY A 496 -43.81 -18.38 5.73
CA GLY A 496 -43.98 -19.00 7.04
C GLY A 496 -43.01 -18.49 8.13
N LEU A 497 -41.98 -17.71 7.78
CA LEU A 497 -40.97 -17.25 8.73
C LEU A 497 -41.57 -16.37 9.84
N ALA A 498 -42.52 -15.49 9.50
CA ALA A 498 -43.28 -14.70 10.48
C ALA A 498 -44.11 -15.60 11.42
N GLY A 499 -44.62 -16.71 10.91
CA GLY A 499 -45.32 -17.74 11.69
C GLY A 499 -44.41 -18.41 12.71
N ILE A 500 -43.17 -18.71 12.35
CA ILE A 500 -42.16 -19.26 13.27
C ILE A 500 -41.82 -18.28 14.38
N TYR A 501 -41.57 -17.01 14.06
CA TYR A 501 -41.31 -15.97 15.07
C TYR A 501 -42.51 -15.77 16.01
N ASN A 502 -43.72 -15.74 15.47
CA ASN A 502 -44.93 -15.64 16.28
C ASN A 502 -45.13 -16.87 17.17
N ASN A 503 -44.85 -18.07 16.67
CA ASN A 503 -44.89 -19.28 17.48
C ASN A 503 -43.83 -19.25 18.60
N ALA A 504 -42.59 -18.87 18.28
CA ALA A 504 -41.52 -18.75 19.27
C ALA A 504 -41.85 -17.72 20.36
N ASN A 505 -42.42 -16.56 19.99
CA ASN A 505 -42.93 -15.58 20.94
C ASN A 505 -44.08 -16.13 21.80
N LYS A 506 -45.04 -16.86 21.20
CA LYS A 506 -46.13 -17.51 21.94
C LYS A 506 -45.59 -18.53 22.94
N GLN A 507 -44.62 -19.37 22.54
CA GLN A 507 -43.97 -20.33 23.42
C GLN A 507 -43.24 -19.64 24.57
N LEU A 508 -42.61 -18.49 24.31
CA LEU A 508 -41.97 -17.69 25.36
C LEU A 508 -42.99 -17.15 26.37
N VAL A 509 -44.11 -16.60 25.90
CA VAL A 509 -45.19 -16.09 26.77
C VAL A 509 -45.79 -17.22 27.62
N LEU A 510 -46.11 -18.36 27.00
CA LEU A 510 -46.64 -19.53 27.71
C LEU A 510 -45.66 -20.09 28.75
N ALA A 511 -44.35 -20.05 28.46
CA ALA A 511 -43.33 -20.48 29.40
C ALA A 511 -43.25 -19.55 30.63
N ILE A 512 -43.45 -18.25 30.43
CA ILE A 512 -43.50 -17.25 31.52
C ILE A 512 -44.75 -17.47 32.37
N GLU A 513 -45.92 -17.65 31.76
CA GLU A 513 -47.19 -17.89 32.46
C GLU A 513 -47.14 -19.16 33.33
N LYS A 514 -46.48 -20.21 32.84
CA LYS A 514 -46.29 -21.47 33.58
C LYS A 514 -45.18 -21.42 34.62
N ASN A 515 -44.35 -20.37 34.61
CA ASN A 515 -43.16 -20.21 35.46
C ASN A 515 -42.22 -21.43 35.46
N ASP A 516 -42.12 -22.12 34.31
CA ASP A 516 -41.30 -23.32 34.16
C ASP A 516 -39.94 -22.97 33.57
N LEU A 517 -38.88 -23.14 34.35
CA LEU A 517 -37.51 -22.81 33.98
C LEU A 517 -37.04 -23.57 32.73
N SER A 518 -37.46 -24.82 32.54
CA SER A 518 -37.04 -25.65 31.40
C SER A 518 -37.62 -25.14 30.08
N LEU A 519 -38.89 -24.71 30.11
CA LEU A 519 -39.59 -24.12 28.98
C LEU A 519 -39.02 -22.73 28.66
N ILE A 520 -38.74 -21.92 29.69
CA ILE A 520 -38.11 -20.60 29.53
C ILE A 520 -36.73 -20.74 28.88
N THR A 521 -35.93 -21.70 29.34
CA THR A 521 -34.61 -21.99 28.77
C THR A 521 -34.73 -22.34 27.29
N THR A 522 -35.61 -23.29 26.96
CA THR A 522 -35.83 -23.73 25.58
C THR A 522 -36.31 -22.59 24.68
N ALA A 523 -37.23 -21.76 25.17
CA ALA A 523 -37.77 -20.64 24.41
C ALA A 523 -36.72 -19.53 24.18
N LEU A 524 -35.89 -19.20 25.17
CA LEU A 524 -34.80 -18.23 25.04
C LEU A 524 -33.73 -18.69 24.03
N TYR A 525 -33.29 -19.95 24.10
CA TYR A 525 -32.32 -20.50 23.15
C TYR A 525 -32.90 -20.60 21.73
N ASN A 526 -34.17 -20.98 21.58
CA ASN A 526 -34.85 -20.98 20.26
C ASN A 526 -34.92 -19.57 19.67
N MET A 527 -35.30 -18.56 20.45
CA MET A 527 -35.36 -17.16 20.01
C MET A 527 -33.99 -16.63 19.61
N THR A 528 -32.95 -16.98 20.38
CA THR A 528 -31.56 -16.59 20.07
C THR A 528 -31.07 -17.27 18.79
N ALA A 529 -31.33 -18.57 18.61
CA ALA A 529 -30.98 -19.32 17.40
C ALA A 529 -31.72 -18.81 16.15
N LEU A 530 -33.00 -18.42 16.28
CA LEU A 530 -33.79 -17.78 15.22
C LEU A 530 -33.18 -16.45 14.79
N LEU A 531 -32.83 -15.60 15.76
CA LEU A 531 -32.22 -14.31 15.50
C LEU A 531 -30.88 -14.45 14.76
N ILE A 532 -30.07 -15.44 15.12
CA ILE A 532 -28.78 -15.74 14.47
C ILE A 532 -28.99 -16.28 13.05
N SER A 533 -29.97 -17.17 12.85
CA SER A 533 -30.18 -17.88 11.57
C SER A 533 -30.91 -17.04 10.52
N CYS A 534 -31.74 -16.08 10.95
CA CYS A 534 -32.61 -15.30 10.07
C CYS A 534 -32.35 -13.79 10.23
N LYS A 535 -31.27 -13.32 9.59
CA LYS A 535 -30.92 -11.89 9.57
C LYS A 535 -32.01 -11.05 8.89
N GLY A 536 -32.37 -9.90 9.48
CA GLY A 536 -33.21 -8.86 8.86
C GLY A 536 -34.72 -8.94 9.10
N SER A 537 -35.30 -10.09 9.46
CA SER A 537 -36.75 -10.23 9.73
C SER A 537 -37.04 -10.29 11.24
N HIS A 538 -37.93 -9.44 11.75
CA HIS A 538 -38.31 -9.36 13.19
C HIS A 538 -37.16 -9.15 14.19
N GLU A 539 -36.00 -8.70 13.70
CA GLU A 539 -34.76 -8.54 14.48
C GLU A 539 -34.98 -7.70 15.75
N ARG A 540 -35.64 -6.53 15.62
CA ARG A 540 -35.88 -5.62 16.75
C ARG A 540 -36.78 -6.24 17.83
N THR A 541 -37.88 -6.88 17.43
CA THR A 541 -38.85 -7.46 18.38
C THR A 541 -38.26 -8.67 19.11
N THR A 542 -37.51 -9.51 18.38
CA THR A 542 -36.86 -10.70 18.94
C THR A 542 -35.72 -10.30 19.89
N LEU A 543 -34.90 -9.31 19.50
CA LEU A 543 -33.84 -8.77 20.35
C LEU A 543 -34.42 -8.14 21.63
N HIS A 544 -35.50 -7.37 21.51
CA HIS A 544 -36.19 -6.79 22.66
C HIS A 544 -36.69 -7.87 23.63
N ALA A 545 -37.31 -8.96 23.12
CA ALA A 545 -37.77 -10.06 23.95
C ALA A 545 -36.62 -10.76 24.71
N ILE A 546 -35.50 -11.04 24.04
CA ILE A 546 -34.33 -11.70 24.63
C ILE A 546 -33.68 -10.83 25.73
N VAL A 547 -33.66 -9.51 25.55
CA VAL A 547 -32.99 -8.59 26.49
C VAL A 547 -33.90 -8.20 27.67
N HIS A 548 -35.18 -7.95 27.43
CA HIS A 548 -36.10 -7.44 28.46
C HIS A 548 -36.71 -8.56 29.32
N LEU A 549 -36.77 -9.79 28.82
CA LEU A 549 -37.34 -10.90 29.58
C LEU A 549 -36.67 -11.13 30.94
N PRO A 550 -35.34 -11.29 31.04
CA PRO A 550 -34.69 -11.64 32.30
C PRO A 550 -34.82 -10.53 33.34
N VAL A 551 -34.85 -9.29 32.84
CA VAL A 551 -35.09 -8.08 33.61
C VAL A 551 -36.52 -8.02 34.17
N LYS A 552 -37.53 -8.44 33.38
CA LYS A 552 -38.94 -8.49 33.81
C LYS A 552 -39.22 -9.63 34.80
N THR A 553 -38.69 -10.82 34.54
CA THR A 553 -38.89 -12.00 35.41
C THR A 553 -38.04 -11.90 36.69
N PHE A 554 -36.91 -11.20 36.63
CA PHE A 554 -35.98 -10.92 37.74
C PHE A 554 -35.64 -12.15 38.59
N ASN A 555 -35.48 -13.31 37.94
CA ASN A 555 -35.14 -14.59 38.54
C ASN A 555 -33.67 -14.91 38.27
N LYS A 556 -32.93 -15.36 39.29
CA LYS A 556 -31.49 -15.69 39.21
C LYS A 556 -31.16 -16.66 38.08
N ASP A 557 -31.93 -17.73 37.94
CA ASP A 557 -31.67 -18.78 36.96
C ASP A 557 -31.95 -18.27 35.54
N VAL A 558 -33.02 -17.52 35.36
CA VAL A 558 -33.39 -16.89 34.07
C VAL A 558 -32.34 -15.88 33.63
N VAL A 559 -31.84 -15.04 34.55
CA VAL A 559 -30.74 -14.10 34.26
C VAL A 559 -29.48 -14.86 33.88
N THR A 560 -29.16 -15.94 34.60
CA THR A 560 -28.00 -16.79 34.28
C THR A 560 -28.13 -17.36 32.87
N ILE A 561 -29.25 -17.96 32.51
CA ILE A 561 -29.51 -18.48 31.15
C ILE A 561 -29.38 -17.36 30.10
N ALA A 562 -29.98 -16.21 30.37
CA ALA A 562 -29.95 -15.10 29.43
C ALA A 562 -28.55 -14.55 29.18
N THR A 563 -27.67 -14.50 30.20
CA THR A 563 -26.27 -14.11 29.98
C THR A 563 -25.56 -15.03 28.99
N HIS A 564 -25.82 -16.34 29.02
CA HIS A 564 -25.29 -17.28 28.03
C HIS A 564 -25.87 -17.00 26.63
N CYS A 565 -27.17 -16.71 26.53
CA CYS A 565 -27.80 -16.34 25.26
C CYS A 565 -27.24 -15.02 24.69
N TRP A 566 -26.99 -14.02 25.53
CA TRP A 566 -26.41 -12.73 25.12
C TRP A 566 -24.96 -12.89 24.66
N GLN A 567 -24.14 -13.66 25.39
CA GLN A 567 -22.78 -14.00 24.98
C GLN A 567 -22.78 -14.71 23.62
N TRP A 568 -23.67 -15.68 23.44
CA TRP A 568 -23.80 -16.40 22.17
C TRP A 568 -24.22 -15.48 21.01
N LEU A 569 -25.19 -14.60 21.25
CA LEU A 569 -25.70 -13.66 20.25
C LEU A 569 -24.61 -12.71 19.75
N ILE A 570 -23.85 -12.10 20.67
CA ILE A 570 -22.78 -11.16 20.33
C ILE A 570 -21.65 -11.88 19.57
N ALA A 571 -21.27 -13.09 20.01
CA ALA A 571 -20.23 -13.87 19.35
C ALA A 571 -20.63 -14.32 17.93
N ALA A 572 -21.88 -14.75 17.73
CA ALA A 572 -22.36 -15.23 16.44
C ALA A 572 -22.67 -14.07 15.46
N CYS A 573 -23.23 -12.97 15.98
CA CYS A 573 -23.69 -11.81 15.21
C CYS A 573 -23.13 -10.46 15.74
N PRO A 574 -21.82 -10.18 15.54
CA PRO A 574 -21.20 -8.93 16.01
C PRO A 574 -21.87 -7.65 15.46
N GLU A 575 -22.49 -7.74 14.29
CA GLU A 575 -23.24 -6.65 13.65
C GLU A 575 -24.39 -6.11 14.52
N LEU A 576 -24.93 -6.93 15.42
CA LEU A 576 -26.01 -6.57 16.32
C LEU A 576 -25.53 -5.97 17.65
N GLU A 577 -24.23 -5.96 17.93
CA GLU A 577 -23.68 -5.54 19.23
C GLU A 577 -24.15 -4.14 19.63
N PHE A 578 -24.06 -3.16 18.73
CA PHE A 578 -24.52 -1.80 19.00
C PHE A 578 -26.02 -1.73 19.29
N LYS A 579 -26.84 -2.48 18.53
CA LYS A 579 -28.30 -2.55 18.72
C LYS A 579 -28.64 -3.24 20.05
N PHE A 580 -27.91 -4.31 20.38
CA PHE A 580 -28.01 -5.02 21.65
C PHE A 580 -27.68 -4.10 22.83
N MET A 581 -26.56 -3.38 22.78
CA MET A 581 -26.15 -2.46 23.85
C MET A 581 -27.17 -1.35 24.09
N LYS A 582 -27.81 -0.85 23.02
CA LYS A 582 -28.90 0.14 23.13
C LYS A 582 -30.13 -0.42 23.83
N GLU A 583 -30.59 -1.62 23.45
CA GLU A 583 -31.73 -2.28 24.10
C GLU A 583 -31.40 -2.70 25.54
N PHE A 584 -30.18 -3.15 25.79
CA PHE A 584 -29.70 -3.51 27.12
C PHE A 584 -29.68 -2.30 28.05
N SER A 585 -29.20 -1.14 27.56
CA SER A 585 -29.29 0.11 28.30
C SER A 585 -30.74 0.50 28.62
N ALA A 586 -31.67 0.29 27.69
CA ALA A 586 -33.09 0.57 27.93
C ALA A 586 -33.69 -0.39 28.99
N ALA A 587 -33.36 -1.68 28.93
CA ALA A 587 -33.78 -2.67 29.92
C ALA A 587 -33.18 -2.36 31.31
N TRP A 588 -31.94 -1.90 31.38
CA TRP A 588 -31.31 -1.45 32.62
C TRP A 588 -31.98 -0.19 33.19
N GLN A 589 -32.35 0.79 32.35
CA GLN A 589 -33.12 1.94 32.84
C GLN A 589 -34.50 1.53 33.38
N TRP A 590 -35.10 0.49 32.78
CA TRP A 590 -36.33 -0.07 33.30
C TRP A 590 -36.17 -0.70 34.69
N THR A 591 -35.07 -1.41 34.99
CA THR A 591 -34.86 -1.98 36.35
C THR A 591 -34.74 -0.90 37.42
N ILE A 592 -34.14 0.25 37.07
CA ILE A 592 -34.02 1.42 37.96
C ILE A 592 -35.42 1.99 38.23
N THR A 593 -36.17 2.30 37.18
CA THR A 593 -37.52 2.89 37.31
C THR A 593 -38.52 1.96 37.99
N ALA A 594 -38.38 0.64 37.78
CA ALA A 594 -39.19 -0.38 38.43
C ALA A 594 -38.71 -0.77 39.84
N GLN A 595 -37.65 -0.12 40.36
CA GLN A 595 -37.09 -0.34 41.70
C GLN A 595 -36.80 -1.83 42.02
N LYS A 596 -36.22 -2.55 41.06
CA LYS A 596 -35.91 -3.98 41.23
C LYS A 596 -34.52 -4.18 41.84
N GLY A 597 -34.39 -5.20 42.70
CA GLY A 597 -33.13 -5.63 43.28
C GLY A 597 -32.39 -4.52 44.04
N MET A 598 -31.20 -4.14 43.54
CA MET A 598 -30.36 -3.09 44.13
C MET A 598 -31.03 -1.71 44.19
N PHE A 599 -32.05 -1.48 43.36
CA PHE A 599 -32.81 -0.22 43.32
C PHE A 599 -34.10 -0.27 44.14
N SER A 600 -34.33 -1.34 44.90
CA SER A 600 -35.49 -1.44 45.78
C SER A 600 -35.40 -0.42 46.92
N PRO A 601 -36.53 0.18 47.34
CA PRO A 601 -36.53 1.10 48.47
C PRO A 601 -36.05 0.38 49.73
N PRO A 602 -35.31 1.07 50.62
CA PRO A 602 -34.84 0.48 51.86
C PRO A 602 -36.03 -0.03 52.68
N PHE A 603 -35.89 -1.23 53.23
CA PHE A 603 -36.89 -1.84 54.09
C PHE A 603 -37.14 -0.92 55.29
N LYS A 604 -38.37 -0.40 55.43
CA LYS A 604 -38.79 0.23 56.68
C LYS A 604 -39.07 -0.90 57.66
N GLU A 605 -38.17 -1.13 58.61
CA GLU A 605 -38.52 -1.88 59.81
C GLU A 605 -39.55 -1.05 60.57
N ASP A 606 -40.79 -1.53 60.63
CA ASP A 606 -41.79 -0.99 61.54
C ASP A 606 -41.30 -1.23 62.97
N LEU A 607 -40.66 -0.21 63.54
CA LEU A 607 -40.40 -0.08 64.97
C LEU A 607 -41.73 0.16 65.69
N THR A 608 -42.57 -0.87 65.78
CA THR A 608 -43.65 -0.95 66.76
C THR A 608 -43.41 -2.15 67.67
N LYS A 609 -42.63 -1.91 68.72
CA LYS A 609 -42.76 -2.58 70.02
C LYS A 609 -42.76 -1.53 71.11
#